data_AF-A0A225ULG5-F1
#
_entry.id   AF-A0A225ULG5-F1
#
_cell.length_a   1.000
_cell.length_b   1.000
_cell.length_c   1.000
_cell.angle_alpha   90.00
_cell.angle_beta   90.00
_cell.angle_gamma   90.00
#
_symmetry.space_group_name_H-M   'P 1'
#
loop_
_entity.id
_entity.type
_entity.pdbx_description
1 polymer ?
#
loop_
_entity_poly.entity_id
_entity_poly.type
_entity_poly.pdbx_seq_one_letter_code
_entity_poly.pdbx_strand_id
1 'polypeptide(L)'
;MKVLIVIAALATLLMPTHGARRQCAGTLNNRYESSGFLTADWTKNACTASGGTLDSTKRGNQKCCNVPDANQVKFNDSCAGQKNEKFPNYPAIAQPC
;
A
#
# COMPACT_ATOMS: atom_id res chain seq x y z
N MET A 1 36.66 -5.88 20.58
CA MET A 1 36.27 -4.65 19.83
C MET A 1 35.61 -4.92 18.46
N LYS A 2 35.33 -6.17 18.05
CA LYS A 2 34.64 -6.48 16.78
C LYS A 2 33.13 -6.72 16.91
N VAL A 3 32.67 -7.18 18.06
CA VAL A 3 31.25 -7.54 18.29
C VAL A 3 30.33 -6.32 18.39
N LEU A 4 30.83 -5.21 18.96
CA LEU A 4 30.06 -3.97 19.14
C LEU A 4 29.71 -3.28 17.80
N ILE A 5 30.57 -3.40 16.79
CA ILE A 5 30.34 -2.80 15.46
C ILE A 5 29.18 -3.50 14.74
N VAL A 6 29.05 -4.82 14.90
CA VAL A 6 27.96 -5.60 14.31
C VAL A 6 26.62 -5.25 14.94
N ILE A 7 26.58 -4.98 16.25
CA ILE A 7 25.36 -4.64 16.98
C ILE A 7 24.87 -3.23 16.61
N ALA A 8 25.79 -2.26 16.45
CA ALA A 8 25.44 -0.90 16.06
C ALA A 8 24.84 -0.83 14.63
N ALA A 9 25.33 -1.66 13.70
CA ALA A 9 24.77 -1.74 12.34
C ALA A 9 23.38 -2.42 12.31
N LEU A 10 23.09 -3.32 13.25
CA LEU A 10 21.77 -3.98 13.34
C LEU A 10 20.71 -3.07 13.98
N ALA A 11 21.11 -2.17 14.88
CA ALA A 11 20.21 -1.24 15.55
C ALA A 11 19.66 -0.14 14.62
N THR A 12 20.40 0.26 13.57
CA THR A 12 19.91 1.24 12.59
C THR A 12 18.84 0.67 11.64
N LEU A 13 18.78 -0.65 11.48
CA LEU A 13 17.71 -1.34 10.72
C LEU A 13 16.37 -1.39 11.45
N LEU A 14 16.34 -1.10 12.76
CA LEU A 14 15.15 -1.16 13.61
C LEU A 14 14.56 0.23 13.90
N MET A 15 14.98 1.28 13.18
CA MET A 15 14.26 2.54 13.25
C MET A 15 12.83 2.31 12.74
N PRO A 16 11.80 2.76 13.47
CA PRO A 16 10.43 2.73 12.96
C PRO A 16 10.46 3.50 11.64
N THR A 17 10.29 2.79 10.52
CA THR A 17 10.05 3.45 9.25
C THR A 17 8.69 4.10 9.42
N HIS A 18 8.71 5.41 9.71
CA HIS A 18 7.52 6.23 9.62
C HIS A 18 6.83 5.91 8.29
N GLY A 19 5.53 5.69 8.37
CA GLY A 19 4.75 5.21 7.25
C GLY A 19 3.36 5.81 7.30
N ALA A 20 2.79 5.99 6.13
CA ALA A 20 1.42 6.47 5.99
C ALA A 20 0.48 5.33 5.64
N ARG A 21 -0.74 5.42 6.16
CA ARG A 21 -1.82 4.51 5.82
C ARG A 21 -2.38 4.90 4.46
N ARG A 22 -2.23 4.01 3.48
CA ARG A 22 -2.62 4.23 2.08
C ARG A 22 -3.48 3.10 1.55
N GLN A 23 -4.37 3.45 0.65
CA GLN A 23 -5.26 2.57 -0.10
C GLN A 23 -5.15 2.89 -1.59
N CYS A 24 -5.24 1.85 -2.42
CA CYS A 24 -5.43 2.00 -3.86
C CYS A 24 -6.87 1.61 -4.20
N ALA A 25 -7.72 2.62 -4.39
CA ALA A 25 -9.15 2.43 -4.48
C ALA A 25 -9.61 2.36 -5.94
N GLY A 26 -10.46 1.38 -6.23
CA GLY A 26 -11.22 1.35 -7.47
C GLY A 26 -12.48 2.18 -7.30
N THR A 27 -12.44 3.43 -7.76
CA THR A 27 -13.58 4.34 -7.64
C THR A 27 -14.04 4.82 -9.01
N LEU A 28 -15.34 4.96 -9.19
CA LEU A 28 -15.95 5.57 -10.38
C LEU A 28 -17.04 6.53 -9.90
N ASN A 29 -17.04 7.76 -10.42
CA ASN A 29 -18.00 8.81 -10.01
C ASN A 29 -18.04 9.03 -8.48
N ASN A 30 -16.86 9.10 -7.84
CA ASN A 30 -16.68 9.26 -6.39
C ASN A 30 -17.30 8.14 -5.53
N ARG A 31 -17.56 6.98 -6.12
CA ARG A 31 -18.06 5.80 -5.41
C ARG A 31 -17.10 4.65 -5.61
N TYR A 32 -16.87 3.90 -4.55
CA TYR A 32 -16.15 2.65 -4.65
C TYR A 32 -16.90 1.66 -5.55
N GLU A 33 -16.14 0.78 -6.20
CA GLU A 33 -16.68 -0.45 -6.75
C GLU A 33 -17.40 -1.25 -5.65
N SER A 34 -18.60 -1.72 -5.94
CA SER A 34 -19.57 -2.13 -4.92
C SER A 34 -19.18 -3.40 -4.16
N SER A 35 -18.50 -4.35 -4.79
CA SER A 35 -18.04 -5.57 -4.14
C SER A 35 -16.79 -5.35 -3.27
N GLY A 36 -16.07 -4.26 -3.50
CA GLY A 36 -14.79 -3.95 -2.88
C GLY A 36 -13.65 -4.83 -3.35
N PHE A 37 -13.86 -5.58 -4.42
CA PHE A 37 -12.86 -6.44 -5.04
C PHE A 37 -11.69 -5.61 -5.57
N LEU A 38 -11.98 -4.53 -6.32
CA LEU A 38 -10.94 -3.69 -6.92
C LEU A 38 -10.03 -3.08 -5.86
N THR A 39 -10.64 -2.43 -4.87
CA THR A 39 -9.89 -1.79 -3.78
C THR A 39 -9.06 -2.80 -3.00
N ALA A 40 -9.59 -3.99 -2.73
CA ALA A 40 -8.86 -5.03 -2.00
C ALA A 40 -7.66 -5.56 -2.79
N ASP A 41 -7.86 -5.88 -4.07
CA ASP A 41 -6.83 -6.43 -4.95
C ASP A 41 -5.73 -5.40 -5.24
N TRP A 42 -6.13 -4.21 -5.69
CA TRP A 42 -5.21 -3.14 -6.07
C TRP A 42 -4.40 -2.62 -4.88
N THR A 43 -5.02 -2.49 -3.70
CA THR A 43 -4.29 -2.14 -2.48
C THR A 43 -3.29 -3.22 -2.11
N LYS A 44 -3.63 -4.51 -2.23
CA LYS A 44 -2.69 -5.61 -1.98
C LYS A 44 -1.49 -5.53 -2.94
N ASN A 45 -1.73 -5.32 -4.22
CA ASN A 45 -0.68 -5.24 -5.24
C ASN A 45 0.25 -4.06 -5.00
N ALA A 46 -0.30 -2.86 -4.80
CA ALA A 46 0.47 -1.64 -4.54
C ALA A 46 1.23 -1.71 -3.19
N CYS A 47 0.63 -2.30 -2.16
CA CYS A 47 1.28 -2.51 -0.87
C CYS A 47 2.49 -3.44 -0.99
N THR A 48 2.33 -4.57 -1.70
CA THR A 48 3.41 -5.51 -1.94
C THR A 48 4.55 -4.86 -2.74
N ALA A 49 4.21 -4.12 -3.80
CA ALA A 49 5.18 -3.42 -4.63
C ALA A 49 5.97 -2.37 -3.84
N SER A 50 5.33 -1.65 -2.93
CA SER A 50 5.95 -0.62 -2.10
C SER A 50 6.68 -1.15 -0.86
N GLY A 51 6.70 -2.47 -0.63
CA GLY A 51 7.28 -3.05 0.59
C GLY A 51 6.49 -2.67 1.86
N GLY A 52 5.22 -2.34 1.70
CA GLY A 52 4.33 -2.02 2.81
C GLY A 52 3.76 -3.26 3.49
N THR A 53 3.08 -3.04 4.61
CA THR A 53 2.40 -4.10 5.37
C THR A 53 0.89 -3.89 5.31
N LEU A 54 0.15 -4.91 4.88
CA LEU A 54 -1.32 -4.84 4.85
C LEU A 54 -1.90 -4.91 6.26
N ASP A 55 -2.90 -4.06 6.52
CA ASP A 55 -3.74 -4.17 7.70
C ASP A 55 -4.68 -5.39 7.55
N SER A 56 -4.47 -6.40 8.39
CA SER A 56 -5.23 -7.66 8.38
C SER A 56 -6.67 -7.50 8.87
N THR A 57 -6.96 -6.45 9.63
CA THR A 57 -8.30 -6.14 10.14
C THR A 57 -9.19 -5.51 9.07
N LYS A 58 -8.58 -4.97 8.00
CA LYS A 58 -9.26 -4.25 6.93
C LYS A 58 -9.49 -5.11 5.70
N ARG A 59 -10.69 -5.00 5.10
CA ARG A 59 -11.16 -5.81 3.97
C ARG A 59 -11.95 -4.98 2.97
N GLY A 60 -12.12 -5.50 1.75
CA GLY A 60 -12.92 -4.86 0.69
C GLY A 60 -12.51 -3.41 0.44
N ASN A 61 -13.49 -2.51 0.40
CA ASN A 61 -13.27 -1.07 0.23
C ASN A 61 -12.60 -0.36 1.41
N GLN A 62 -12.35 -1.06 2.52
CA GLN A 62 -11.58 -0.52 3.63
C GLN A 62 -10.12 -0.99 3.60
N LYS A 63 -9.71 -1.81 2.62
CA LYS A 63 -8.35 -2.38 2.55
C LYS A 63 -7.31 -1.27 2.66
N CYS A 64 -6.33 -1.48 3.53
CA CYS A 64 -5.38 -0.45 3.91
C CYS A 64 -3.97 -1.05 4.03
N CYS A 65 -2.97 -0.26 3.69
CA CYS A 65 -1.56 -0.61 3.74
C CYS A 65 -0.81 0.43 4.58
N ASN A 66 0.07 -0.02 5.47
CA ASN A 66 1.09 0.84 6.04
C ASN A 66 2.28 0.89 5.08
N VAL A 67 2.43 2.02 4.38
CA VAL A 67 3.48 2.23 3.37
C VAL A 67 4.63 3.02 4.01
N PRO A 68 5.87 2.53 3.99
CA PRO A 68 7.03 3.30 4.44
C PRO A 68 7.11 4.64 3.70
N ASP A 69 7.43 5.72 4.39
CA ASP A 69 7.44 7.07 3.81
C ASP A 69 8.37 7.20 2.60
N ALA A 70 9.51 6.51 2.63
CA ALA A 70 10.45 6.43 1.51
C ALA A 70 9.84 5.78 0.24
N ASN A 71 8.75 5.02 0.37
CA ASN A 71 8.14 4.24 -0.71
C ASN A 71 6.73 4.75 -1.10
N GLN A 72 6.31 5.94 -0.64
CA GLN A 72 5.01 6.53 -1.01
C GLN A 72 4.84 6.70 -2.53
N VAL A 73 5.90 7.18 -3.21
CA VAL A 73 5.89 7.34 -4.67
C VAL A 73 5.71 5.99 -5.36
N LYS A 74 6.45 4.97 -4.92
CA LYS A 74 6.33 3.60 -5.44
C LYS A 74 4.93 3.02 -5.27
N PHE A 75 4.28 3.30 -4.13
CA PHE A 75 2.88 2.91 -3.92
C PHE A 75 1.95 3.61 -4.92
N ASN A 76 2.08 4.93 -5.07
CA ASN A 76 1.25 5.73 -5.96
C ASN A 76 1.41 5.31 -7.43
N ASP A 77 2.64 5.08 -7.89
CA ASP A 77 2.93 4.62 -9.25
C ASP A 77 2.37 3.21 -9.49
N SER A 78 2.57 2.30 -8.54
CA SER A 78 2.01 0.95 -8.62
C SER A 78 0.48 0.94 -8.63
N CYS A 79 -0.13 1.87 -7.87
CA CYS A 79 -1.57 2.05 -7.85
C CYS A 79 -2.09 2.59 -9.19
N ALA A 80 -1.49 3.65 -9.73
CA ALA A 80 -1.90 4.25 -11.00
C ALA A 80 -1.80 3.27 -12.19
N GLY A 81 -0.91 2.28 -12.09
CA GLY A 81 -0.78 1.21 -13.08
C GLY A 81 -1.83 0.09 -12.99
N GLN A 82 -2.65 0.04 -11.94
CA GLN A 82 -3.64 -1.03 -11.77
C GLN A 82 -4.78 -0.89 -12.79
N LYS A 83 -5.15 -2.01 -13.41
CA LYS A 83 -6.26 -2.14 -14.33
C LYS A 83 -6.92 -3.50 -14.13
N ASN A 84 -8.20 -3.61 -14.48
CA ASN A 84 -8.91 -4.88 -14.47
C ASN A 84 -9.84 -4.98 -15.69
N GLU A 85 -9.75 -6.07 -16.45
CA GLU A 85 -10.53 -6.28 -17.67
C GLU A 85 -12.04 -6.35 -17.43
N LYS A 86 -12.47 -6.83 -16.25
CA LYS A 86 -13.90 -6.89 -15.87
C LYS A 86 -14.45 -5.53 -15.44
N PHE A 87 -13.57 -4.60 -15.09
CA PHE A 87 -13.91 -3.26 -14.61
C PHE A 87 -13.13 -2.19 -15.38
N PRO A 88 -13.25 -2.12 -16.71
CA PRO A 88 -12.36 -1.33 -17.56
C PRO A 88 -12.46 0.18 -17.32
N ASN A 89 -13.57 0.63 -16.75
CA ASN A 89 -13.86 2.05 -16.52
C ASN A 89 -13.51 2.54 -15.12
N TYR A 90 -13.09 1.66 -14.21
CA TYR A 90 -12.72 2.06 -12.85
C TYR A 90 -11.25 2.52 -12.81
N PRO A 91 -10.97 3.81 -12.54
CA PRO A 91 -9.61 4.24 -12.24
C PRO A 91 -9.15 3.75 -10.87
N ALA A 92 -7.87 3.43 -10.78
CA ALA A 92 -7.17 3.15 -9.54
C ALA A 92 -6.64 4.46 -8.94
N ILE A 93 -7.09 4.80 -7.74
CA ILE A 93 -6.76 6.07 -7.08
C ILE A 93 -6.05 5.81 -5.75
N ALA A 94 -4.83 6.33 -5.62
CA ALA A 94 -4.07 6.25 -4.39
C ALA A 94 -4.55 7.31 -3.39
N GLN A 95 -5.09 6.89 -2.25
CA GLN A 95 -5.67 7.78 -1.25
C GLN A 95 -5.37 7.33 0.19
N PRO A 96 -5.59 8.17 1.22
CA PRO A 96 -5.49 7.76 2.61
C PRO A 96 -6.52 6.69 3.00
N CYS A 97 -6.19 5.94 4.05
CA CYS A 97 -7.09 5.05 4.80
C CYS A 97 -6.74 5.12 6.31
#